data_AF-C8VAC1-F1
#
_entry.id   AF-C8VAC1-F1
#
_cell.length_a   1.000
_cell.length_b   1.000
_cell.length_c   1.000
_cell.angle_alpha   90.00
_cell.angle_beta   90.00
_cell.angle_gamma   90.00
#
_symmetry.space_group_name_H-M   'P 1'
#
loop_
_entity.id
_entity.type
_entity.pdbx_description
1 polymer ?
#
loop_
_entity_poly.entity_id
_entity_poly.type
_entity_poly.pdbx_seq_one_letter_code
_entity_poly.pdbx_strand_id
1 'polypeptide(L)'
;MDVNNLTMHNFTFTGGDDCIAIKPRSYNINISDVICNGVNGIAIGSLGQYLEDSSVKNVTISHARVPSTRYGTYIKTWMGELVPQPDSYESDYKPQGG
;
A
#
# COMPACT_ATOMS: atom_id res chain seq x y z
N MET A 1 8.53 0.12 8.03
CA MET A 1 8.43 -1.20 8.67
C MET A 1 8.47 -2.22 7.55
N ASP A 2 9.30 -3.24 7.70
CA ASP A 2 9.58 -4.21 6.64
C ASP A 2 8.76 -5.46 6.89
N VAL A 3 8.37 -6.14 5.82
CA VAL A 3 7.60 -7.38 5.92
C VAL A 3 8.24 -8.43 5.03
N ASN A 4 8.43 -9.63 5.58
CA ASN A 4 8.85 -10.80 4.82
C ASN A 4 8.07 -12.02 5.31
N ASN A 5 7.53 -12.81 4.38
CA ASN A 5 6.78 -14.04 4.67
C ASN A 5 5.48 -13.79 5.46
N LEU A 6 4.59 -12.98 4.88
CA LEU A 6 3.27 -12.69 5.46
C LEU A 6 2.18 -13.47 4.73
N THR A 7 1.29 -14.09 5.50
CA THR A 7 0.03 -14.63 4.98
C THR A 7 -1.15 -13.98 5.69
N MET A 8 -2.12 -13.49 4.93
CA MET A 8 -3.41 -13.02 5.42
C MET A 8 -4.52 -13.75 4.68
N HIS A 9 -5.55 -14.20 5.39
CA HIS A 9 -6.61 -15.01 4.79
C HIS A 9 -7.95 -14.76 5.51
N ASN A 10 -9.04 -14.81 4.74
CA ASN A 10 -10.43 -14.79 5.22
C ASN A 10 -10.73 -13.66 6.21
N PHE A 11 -10.63 -12.42 5.73
CA PHE A 11 -11.03 -11.27 6.51
C PHE A 11 -11.89 -10.30 5.72
N THR A 12 -12.70 -9.55 6.46
CA THR A 12 -13.46 -8.42 5.93
C THR A 12 -12.93 -7.14 6.55
N PHE A 13 -12.64 -6.16 5.72
CA PHE A 13 -12.28 -4.82 6.13
C PHE A 13 -13.32 -3.82 5.60
N THR A 14 -13.70 -2.88 6.45
CA THR A 14 -14.56 -1.75 6.10
C THR A 14 -13.86 -0.48 6.56
N GLY A 15 -13.63 0.45 5.64
CA GLY A 15 -12.87 1.67 5.91
C GLY A 15 -13.18 2.78 4.92
N GLY A 16 -12.27 3.76 4.79
CA GLY A 16 -12.39 4.89 3.87
C GLY A 16 -11.16 5.16 3.00
N ASP A 17 -10.06 4.41 3.20
CA ASP A 17 -8.84 4.49 2.41
C ASP A 17 -8.51 3.11 1.80
N ASP A 18 -7.25 2.79 1.57
CA ASP A 18 -6.81 1.49 1.08
C ASP A 18 -7.21 0.36 2.04
N CYS A 19 -7.76 -0.72 1.47
CA CYS A 19 -7.99 -1.95 2.21
C CYS A 19 -6.67 -2.63 2.60
N ILE A 20 -5.72 -2.64 1.66
CA ILE A 20 -4.39 -3.19 1.79
C ILE A 20 -3.45 -2.23 1.07
N ALA A 21 -2.38 -1.81 1.73
CA ALA A 21 -1.31 -1.01 1.14
C ALA A 21 0.04 -1.71 1.35
N ILE A 22 0.61 -2.29 0.29
CA ILE A 22 1.91 -2.95 0.32
C ILE A 22 3.00 -1.90 0.16
N LYS A 23 3.72 -1.60 1.26
CA LYS A 23 4.77 -0.57 1.33
C LYS A 23 6.16 -1.10 0.92
N PRO A 24 7.14 -0.22 0.68
CA PRO A 24 8.53 -0.59 0.42
C PRO A 24 9.09 -1.68 1.36
N ARG A 25 10.01 -2.49 0.84
CA ARG A 25 10.67 -3.60 1.57
C ARG A 25 9.68 -4.66 2.08
N SER A 26 8.72 -4.98 1.21
CA SER A 26 7.70 -6.01 1.43
C SER A 26 7.90 -7.18 0.47
N TYR A 27 8.13 -8.37 1.03
CA TYR A 27 8.51 -9.56 0.28
C TYR A 27 7.69 -10.79 0.67
N ASN A 28 7.40 -11.66 -0.30
CA ASN A 28 6.78 -12.97 -0.05
C ASN A 28 5.45 -12.83 0.71
N ILE A 29 4.51 -12.10 0.11
CA ILE A 29 3.21 -11.82 0.71
C ILE A 29 2.14 -12.62 -0.03
N ASN A 30 1.33 -13.36 0.71
CA ASN A 30 0.17 -14.07 0.17
C ASN A 30 -1.10 -13.61 0.89
N ILE A 31 -2.06 -13.08 0.13
CA ILE A 31 -3.34 -12.63 0.65
C ILE A 31 -4.45 -13.33 -0.12
N SER A 32 -5.44 -13.86 0.58
CA SER A 32 -6.53 -14.62 -0.03
C SER A 32 -7.87 -14.43 0.68
N ASP A 33 -8.95 -14.53 -0.09
CA ASP A 33 -10.33 -14.55 0.42
C ASP A 33 -10.66 -13.33 1.28
N VAL A 34 -10.46 -12.14 0.70
CA VAL A 34 -10.65 -10.85 1.40
C VAL A 34 -11.84 -10.08 0.85
N ILE A 35 -12.58 -9.42 1.74
CA ILE A 35 -13.68 -8.53 1.36
C ILE A 35 -13.35 -7.11 1.85
N CYS A 36 -13.38 -6.14 0.94
CA CYS A 36 -12.98 -4.76 1.22
C CYS A 36 -14.13 -3.79 0.88
N ASN A 37 -14.78 -3.22 1.89
CA ASN A 37 -15.96 -2.36 1.72
C ASN A 37 -15.63 -0.88 2.00
N GLY A 38 -16.14 0.03 1.15
CA GLY A 38 -15.99 1.48 1.37
C GLY A 38 -14.58 2.02 1.10
N VAL A 39 -13.72 1.25 0.43
CA VAL A 39 -12.29 1.53 0.30
C VAL A 39 -11.89 2.20 -1.03
N ASN A 40 -10.73 2.85 -1.03
CA ASN A 40 -10.07 3.30 -2.25
C ASN A 40 -9.68 2.12 -3.16
N GLY A 41 -9.22 1.01 -2.57
CA GLY A 41 -8.83 -0.20 -3.29
C GLY A 41 -7.73 -0.99 -2.57
N ILE A 42 -7.00 -1.80 -3.33
CA ILE A 42 -5.79 -2.50 -2.91
C ILE A 42 -4.60 -1.84 -3.63
N ALA A 43 -3.66 -1.32 -2.84
CA ALA A 43 -2.51 -0.59 -3.35
C ALA A 43 -1.21 -1.37 -3.17
N ILE A 44 -0.36 -1.37 -4.21
CA ILE A 44 1.08 -1.51 -4.03
C ILE A 44 1.65 -0.08 -3.99
N GLY A 45 2.08 0.35 -2.81
CA GLY A 45 2.71 1.65 -2.58
C GLY A 45 1.96 2.57 -1.61
N SER A 46 2.24 3.88 -1.59
CA SER A 46 3.28 4.59 -2.34
C SER A 46 4.67 3.93 -2.29
N LEU A 47 5.33 3.89 -3.45
CA LEU A 47 6.72 3.45 -3.64
C LEU A 47 7.56 4.62 -4.17
N GLY A 48 8.86 4.64 -3.87
CA GLY A 48 9.80 5.64 -4.42
C GLY A 48 9.70 7.03 -3.79
N GLN A 49 8.89 7.16 -2.74
CA GLN A 49 8.71 8.41 -1.99
C GLN A 49 9.97 8.76 -1.17
N TYR A 50 10.66 7.75 -0.66
CA TYR A 50 11.86 7.91 0.14
C TYR A 50 13.10 7.39 -0.62
N LEU A 51 14.30 7.81 -0.20
CA LEU A 51 15.57 7.44 -0.83
C LEU A 51 16.00 5.99 -0.54
N GLU A 52 15.28 5.32 0.36
CA GLU A 52 15.47 3.94 0.71
C GLU A 52 14.95 2.99 -0.39
N ASP A 53 15.37 1.72 -0.29
CA ASP A 53 14.89 0.64 -1.13
C ASP A 53 13.35 0.62 -1.19
N SER A 54 12.82 0.83 -2.38
CA SER A 54 11.39 0.88 -2.68
C SER A 54 10.87 -0.40 -3.33
N SER A 55 11.65 -1.49 -3.26
CA SER A 55 11.27 -2.76 -3.87
C SER A 55 10.11 -3.43 -3.12
N VAL A 56 9.26 -4.08 -3.92
CA VAL A 56 8.21 -5.00 -3.50
C VAL A 56 8.33 -6.21 -4.40
N LYS A 57 8.37 -7.42 -3.83
CA LYS A 57 8.62 -8.64 -4.60
C LYS A 57 7.79 -9.81 -4.09
N ASN A 58 7.31 -10.63 -5.03
CA ASN A 58 6.58 -11.87 -4.74
C ASN A 58 5.34 -11.60 -3.86
N VAL A 59 4.38 -10.85 -4.42
CA VAL A 59 3.10 -10.55 -3.78
C VAL A 59 2.00 -11.21 -4.60
N THR A 60 1.20 -12.04 -3.94
CA THR A 60 0.02 -12.67 -4.52
C THR A 60 -1.20 -12.25 -3.70
N ILE A 61 -2.21 -11.73 -4.38
CA ILE A 61 -3.51 -11.42 -3.80
C ILE A 61 -4.56 -12.12 -4.65
N SER A 62 -5.32 -13.03 -4.05
CA SER A 62 -6.30 -13.88 -4.75
C SER A 62 -7.66 -13.85 -4.08
N HIS A 63 -8.72 -14.08 -4.85
CA HIS A 63 -10.11 -14.09 -4.37
C HIS A 63 -10.50 -12.83 -3.57
N ALA A 64 -9.98 -11.66 -3.95
CA ALA A 64 -10.33 -10.39 -3.33
C ALA A 64 -11.62 -9.83 -3.92
N ARG A 65 -12.58 -9.48 -3.06
CA ARG A 65 -13.82 -8.81 -3.44
C ARG A 65 -13.81 -7.37 -2.93
N VAL A 66 -13.77 -6.42 -3.87
CA VAL A 66 -13.67 -4.97 -3.56
C VAL A 66 -14.85 -4.23 -4.21
N PRO A 67 -16.08 -4.39 -3.69
CA PRO A 67 -17.26 -3.77 -4.29
C PRO A 67 -17.22 -2.23 -4.18
N SER A 68 -17.78 -1.55 -5.17
CA SER A 68 -17.97 -0.09 -5.17
C SER A 68 -16.70 0.70 -4.80
N THR A 69 -15.58 0.31 -5.39
CA THR A 69 -14.25 0.87 -5.13
C THR A 69 -13.89 1.99 -6.09
N ARG A 70 -13.01 2.91 -5.65
CA ARG A 70 -12.51 4.00 -6.48
C ARG A 70 -11.50 3.53 -7.54
N TYR A 71 -10.60 2.62 -7.18
CA TYR A 71 -9.46 2.24 -8.02
C TYR A 71 -9.29 0.72 -8.23
N GLY A 72 -9.98 -0.13 -7.47
CA GLY A 72 -9.82 -1.58 -7.59
C GLY A 72 -8.46 -2.03 -7.05
N THR A 73 -7.56 -2.44 -7.94
CA THR A 73 -6.16 -2.75 -7.59
C THR A 73 -5.23 -1.86 -8.39
N TYR A 74 -4.24 -1.25 -7.73
CA TYR A 74 -3.42 -0.22 -8.35
C TYR A 74 -2.02 -0.12 -7.76
N ILE A 75 -1.09 0.43 -8.54
CA ILE A 75 0.29 0.69 -8.14
C ILE A 75 0.48 2.20 -8.03
N LYS A 76 0.97 2.67 -6.88
CA LYS A 76 1.26 4.07 -6.61
C LYS A 76 2.77 4.28 -6.54
N THR A 77 3.35 4.92 -7.54
CA THR A 77 4.76 5.34 -7.52
C THR A 77 4.87 6.85 -7.41
N TRP A 78 5.86 7.30 -6.64
CA TRP A 78 6.28 8.69 -6.63
C TRP A 78 7.01 9.01 -7.94
N MET A 79 6.66 10.14 -8.56
CA MET A 79 7.20 10.58 -9.85
C MET A 79 7.88 11.96 -9.75
N GLY A 80 7.98 12.51 -8.54
CA GLY A 80 8.43 13.88 -8.30
C GLY A 80 9.94 14.00 -8.04
N GLU A 81 10.42 15.24 -8.10
CA GLU A 81 11.75 15.60 -7.60
C GLU A 81 11.76 15.67 -6.07
N LEU A 82 12.95 15.62 -5.48
CA LEU A 82 13.12 15.83 -4.04
C LEU A 82 12.81 17.29 -3.71
N VAL A 83 11.67 17.55 -3.07
CA VAL A 83 11.28 18.90 -2.63
C VAL A 83 11.45 19.01 -1.12
N PRO A 84 12.16 20.04 -0.59
CA PRO A 84 12.19 20.32 0.84
C PRO A 84 10.77 20.48 1.39
N GLN A 85 10.40 19.66 2.38
CA GLN A 85 9.08 19.75 3.01
C GLN A 85 9.17 20.67 4.24
N PRO A 86 8.24 21.62 4.42
CA PRO A 86 8.05 22.29 5.71
C PRO A 86 7.49 21.30 6.74
N ASP A 87 7.79 21.52 8.02
CA ASP A 87 7.52 20.61 9.16
C ASP A 87 6.03 20.23 9.38
N SER A 88 5.10 20.74 8.57
CA SER A 88 3.65 20.62 8.78
C SER A 88 2.96 19.52 7.98
N TYR A 89 3.67 18.76 7.14
CA TYR A 89 3.10 17.60 6.46
C TYR A 89 3.43 16.29 7.19
N GLU A 90 2.40 15.61 7.65
CA GLU A 90 2.47 14.36 8.40
C GLU A 90 2.62 13.17 7.44
N SER A 91 3.83 12.59 7.41
CA SER A 91 4.05 11.19 6.98
C SER A 91 4.98 10.47 7.96
N ASP A 92 4.74 10.62 9.26
CA ASP A 92 5.47 9.94 10.34
C ASP A 92 6.98 10.31 10.42
N TYR A 93 7.26 11.62 10.45
CA TYR A 93 8.60 12.21 10.71
C TYR A 93 9.75 11.69 9.81
N LYS A 94 9.43 11.27 8.58
CA LYS A 94 10.41 10.81 7.61
C LYS A 94 10.19 11.43 6.23
N PRO A 95 11.26 11.61 5.43
CA PRO A 95 11.25 12.54 4.32
C PRO A 95 10.23 12.24 3.21
N GLN A 96 9.35 13.22 2.98
CA GLN A 96 8.95 13.70 1.65
C GLN A 96 7.89 12.92 0.88
N GLY A 97 6.63 13.36 0.95
CA GLY A 97 5.77 13.29 -0.23
C GLY A 97 4.38 13.87 -0.05
N GLY A 98 4.17 15.07 -0.62
CA GLY A 98 2.90 15.56 -1.17
C GLY A 98 2.00 16.33 -0.21
#